data_AF-A0A0A9YC66-F1
#
_entry.id   AF-A0A0A9YC66-F1
#
_cell.length_a   1.000
_cell.length_b   1.000
_cell.length_c   1.000
_cell.angle_alpha   90.00
_cell.angle_beta   90.00
_cell.angle_gamma   90.00
#
_symmetry.space_group_name_H-M   'P 1'
#
loop_
_entity.id
_entity.type
_entity.pdbx_description
1 polymer ?
#
loop_
_entity_poly.entity_id
_entity_poly.type
_entity_poly.pdbx_seq_one_letter_code
_entity_poly.pdbx_strand_id
1 'polypeptide(L)'
;RDTKISSWTKTVSIKIGLMKINLGEKRRVKINGERVFVPEIRPEVIVTETEDRNSVLVESKVVGIKVLWDGNSFLEVSVPAEYKGKLCGLCGNFNHLPRDDLRTRD
;
A
#
# COMPACT_ATOMS: atom_id res chain seq x y z
N ARG A 1 -26.11 -3.10 -5.34
CA ARG A 1 -25.57 -2.16 -4.31
C ARG A 1 -25.81 -0.76 -4.85
N ASP A 2 -26.91 -0.12 -4.47
CA ASP A 2 -27.27 1.23 -4.93
C ASP A 2 -26.87 2.27 -3.87
N THR A 3 -25.64 2.78 -3.97
CA THR A 3 -25.16 3.86 -3.10
C THR A 3 -25.28 5.19 -3.84
N LYS A 4 -26.07 6.14 -3.31
CA LYS A 4 -26.26 7.49 -3.88
C LYS A 4 -24.98 8.34 -3.90
N ILE A 5 -24.01 8.03 -3.04
CA ILE A 5 -22.74 8.75 -2.89
C ILE A 5 -21.65 7.70 -2.69
N SER A 6 -20.54 7.84 -3.43
CA SER A 6 -19.38 6.97 -3.34
C SER A 6 -18.11 7.79 -3.12
N SER A 7 -17.11 7.17 -2.50
CA SER A 7 -15.75 7.68 -2.38
C SER A 7 -14.79 6.64 -2.91
N TRP A 8 -13.76 7.07 -3.64
CA TRP A 8 -12.72 6.20 -4.16
C TRP A 8 -11.34 6.73 -3.81
N THR A 9 -10.37 5.83 -3.80
CA THR A 9 -8.98 6.15 -3.47
C THR A 9 -8.32 6.87 -4.64
N LYS A 10 -8.03 8.16 -4.48
CA LYS A 10 -7.36 8.96 -5.52
C LYS A 10 -5.90 8.54 -5.73
N THR A 11 -5.16 8.33 -4.65
CA THR A 11 -3.73 8.01 -4.68
C THR A 11 -3.31 7.31 -3.40
N VAL A 12 -2.58 6.21 -3.53
CA VAL A 12 -1.83 5.58 -2.44
C VAL A 12 -0.42 6.16 -2.44
N SER A 13 0.03 6.67 -1.29
CA SER A 13 1.38 7.22 -1.12
C SER A 13 2.15 6.35 -0.13
N ILE A 14 3.18 5.67 -0.62
CA ILE A 14 4.08 4.85 0.19
C ILE A 14 5.38 5.66 0.39
N LYS A 15 5.84 5.76 1.63
CA LYS A 15 7.11 6.40 1.97
C LYS A 15 7.99 5.43 2.73
N ILE A 16 9.18 5.16 2.22
CA ILE A 16 10.18 4.28 2.85
C ILE A 16 11.49 5.07 2.88
N GLY A 17 11.92 5.50 4.06
CA GLY A 17 13.04 6.43 4.19
C GLY A 17 12.81 7.72 3.39
N LEU A 18 13.69 7.97 2.41
CA LEU A 18 13.60 9.11 1.49
C LEU A 18 12.81 8.78 0.21
N MET A 19 12.59 7.50 -0.08
CA MET A 19 11.87 7.06 -1.27
C MET A 19 10.37 7.31 -1.11
N LYS A 20 9.76 7.87 -2.15
CA LYS A 20 8.31 8.08 -2.23
C LYS A 20 7.74 7.39 -3.46
N ILE A 21 6.79 6.48 -3.25
CA ILE A 21 6.10 5.76 -4.31
C ILE A 21 4.64 6.20 -4.31
N ASN A 22 4.15 6.64 -5.47
CA ASN A 22 2.76 7.01 -5.65
C ASN A 22 2.07 6.05 -6.60
N LEU A 23 1.02 5.39 -6.12
CA LEU A 23 0.15 4.53 -6.92
C LEU A 23 -1.16 5.28 -7.16
N GLY A 24 -1.53 5.49 -8.42
CA GLY A 24 -2.74 6.19 -8.83
C GLY A 24 -3.70 5.29 -9.58
N GLU A 25 -4.82 5.90 -10.00
CA GLU A 25 -5.82 5.27 -10.86
C GLU A 25 -5.19 4.61 -12.10
N LYS A 26 -5.84 3.55 -12.59
CA LYS A 26 -5.37 2.76 -13.75
C LYS A 26 -3.93 2.25 -13.55
N ARG A 27 -3.60 1.86 -12.31
CA ARG A 27 -2.30 1.28 -11.91
C ARG A 27 -1.09 2.17 -12.22
N ARG A 28 -1.28 3.50 -12.30
CA ARG A 28 -0.18 4.43 -12.58
C ARG A 28 0.82 4.45 -11.42
N VAL A 29 2.10 4.19 -11.70
CA VAL A 29 3.17 4.22 -10.70
C VAL A 29 4.07 5.45 -10.91
N LYS A 30 4.43 6.12 -9.82
CA LYS A 30 5.55 7.07 -9.77
C LYS A 30 6.51 6.72 -8.64
N ILE A 31 7.82 6.88 -8.88
CA ILE A 31 8.87 6.76 -7.87
C ILE A 31 9.62 8.10 -7.83
N ASN A 32 9.69 8.72 -6.65
CA ASN A 32 10.32 10.03 -6.43
C ASN A 32 9.81 11.13 -7.39
N GLY A 33 8.54 11.07 -7.75
CA GLY A 33 7.88 12.04 -8.64
C GLY A 33 7.92 11.68 -10.13
N GLU A 34 8.81 10.79 -10.54
CA GLU A 34 8.95 10.31 -11.91
C GLU A 34 7.98 9.16 -12.19
N ARG A 35 7.30 9.19 -13.35
CA ARG A 35 6.45 8.08 -13.79
C ARG A 35 7.33 6.95 -14.33
N VAL A 36 7.07 5.73 -13.86
CA VAL A 36 7.81 4.52 -14.29
C VAL A 36 6.89 3.53 -15.00
N PHE A 37 7.47 2.63 -15.79
CA PHE A 37 6.80 1.47 -16.35
C PHE A 37 7.09 0.25 -15.49
N VAL A 38 6.11 -0.65 -15.35
CA VAL A 38 6.24 -1.89 -14.57
C VAL A 38 6.60 -3.03 -15.54
N PRO A 39 7.52 -3.95 -15.19
CA PRO A 39 8.22 -4.06 -13.90
C PRO A 39 9.31 -3.00 -13.72
N GLU A 40 9.46 -2.54 -12.47
CA GLU A 40 10.50 -1.60 -12.06
C GLU A 40 11.22 -2.15 -10.83
N ILE A 41 12.53 -2.35 -10.94
CA ILE A 41 13.35 -2.98 -9.90
C ILE A 41 14.42 -1.99 -9.48
N ARG A 42 14.40 -1.64 -8.19
CA ARG A 42 15.41 -0.80 -7.53
C ARG A 42 16.08 -1.58 -6.39
N PRO A 43 17.19 -1.10 -5.83
CA PRO A 43 17.84 -1.73 -4.69
C PRO A 43 16.91 -1.89 -3.47
N GLU A 44 16.02 -0.92 -3.23
CA GLU A 44 15.17 -0.86 -2.04
C GLU A 44 13.75 -1.42 -2.26
N VAL A 45 13.30 -1.48 -3.52
CA VAL A 45 11.92 -1.83 -3.85
C VAL A 45 11.82 -2.60 -5.17
N ILE A 46 10.84 -3.50 -5.25
CA ILE A 46 10.39 -4.15 -6.48
C ILE A 46 8.96 -3.70 -6.74
N VAL A 47 8.67 -3.31 -7.98
CA VAL A 47 7.30 -3.03 -8.43
C VAL A 47 6.99 -3.95 -9.61
N THR A 48 5.95 -4.77 -9.48
CA THR A 48 5.53 -5.78 -10.47
C THR A 48 4.02 -5.71 -10.72
N GLU A 49 3.56 -6.33 -11.81
CA GLU A 49 2.14 -6.61 -12.02
C GLU A 49 1.83 -8.03 -11.52
N THR A 50 0.60 -8.25 -11.06
CA THR A 50 0.08 -9.59 -10.81
C THR A 50 -0.06 -10.38 -12.11
N GLU A 51 -0.10 -11.72 -12.02
CA GLU A 51 -0.19 -12.60 -13.20
C GLU A 51 -1.44 -12.31 -14.06
N ASP A 52 -2.57 -12.01 -13.40
CA ASP A 52 -3.82 -11.61 -14.04
C ASP A 52 -3.80 -10.18 -14.60
N ARG A 53 -2.72 -9.44 -14.36
CA ARG A 53 -2.49 -8.05 -14.74
C ARG A 53 -3.61 -7.11 -14.29
N ASN A 54 -4.23 -7.38 -13.15
CA ASN A 54 -5.26 -6.51 -12.57
C ASN A 54 -4.71 -5.60 -11.47
N SER A 55 -3.55 -5.92 -10.90
CA SER A 55 -2.97 -5.15 -9.79
C SER A 55 -1.47 -4.90 -9.97
N VAL A 56 -0.98 -3.89 -9.26
CA VAL A 56 0.44 -3.64 -9.05
C VAL A 56 0.81 -4.06 -7.63
N LEU A 57 1.91 -4.80 -7.50
CA LEU A 57 2.51 -5.18 -6.24
C LEU A 57 3.79 -4.36 -6.03
N VAL A 58 3.89 -3.69 -4.88
CA VAL A 58 5.09 -3.01 -4.40
C VAL A 58 5.67 -3.80 -3.25
N GLU A 59 6.90 -4.29 -3.36
CA GLU A 59 7.59 -5.04 -2.31
C GLU A 59 8.83 -4.28 -1.85
N SER A 60 8.89 -3.93 -0.57
CA SER A 60 10.10 -3.37 0.02
C SER A 60 11.10 -4.47 0.35
N LYS A 61 12.32 -4.32 -0.16
CA LYS A 61 13.47 -5.18 0.20
C LYS A 61 14.09 -4.81 1.55
N VAL A 62 13.74 -3.64 2.09
CA VAL A 62 14.36 -3.09 3.32
C VAL A 62 13.49 -3.35 4.54
N VAL A 63 12.18 -3.09 4.44
CA VAL A 63 11.24 -3.20 5.58
C VAL A 63 10.30 -4.40 5.47
N GLY A 64 10.36 -5.17 4.38
CA GLY A 64 9.54 -6.38 4.17
C GLY A 64 8.05 -6.12 3.91
N ILE A 65 7.63 -4.87 3.82
CA ILE A 65 6.23 -4.47 3.57
C ILE A 65 5.88 -4.73 2.10
N LYS A 66 4.66 -5.22 1.87
CA LYS A 66 4.07 -5.39 0.54
C LYS A 66 2.77 -4.59 0.42
N VAL A 67 2.58 -3.93 -0.72
CA VAL A 67 1.36 -3.18 -1.03
C VAL A 67 0.80 -3.62 -2.37
N LEU A 68 -0.44 -4.10 -2.37
CA LEU A 68 -1.17 -4.51 -3.57
C LEU A 68 -2.24 -3.47 -3.89
N TRP A 69 -2.27 -3.02 -5.14
CA TRP A 69 -3.15 -1.95 -5.60
C TRP A 69 -3.77 -2.29 -6.95
N ASP A 70 -5.11 -2.31 -7.00
CA ASP A 70 -5.88 -2.65 -8.22
C ASP A 70 -5.97 -1.51 -9.25
N GLY A 71 -5.56 -0.28 -8.87
CA GLY A 71 -5.75 0.88 -9.73
C GLY A 71 -7.10 1.58 -9.59
N ASN A 72 -7.92 1.22 -8.60
CA ASN A 72 -9.23 1.80 -8.36
C ASN A 72 -9.52 2.01 -6.87
N SER A 73 -9.88 0.96 -6.12
CA SER A 73 -10.35 1.11 -4.73
C SER A 73 -9.91 -0.02 -3.81
N PHE A 74 -9.41 -1.12 -4.35
CA PHE A 74 -8.87 -2.20 -3.55
C PHE A 74 -7.39 -1.93 -3.22
N LEU A 75 -7.10 -1.83 -1.93
CA LEU A 75 -5.77 -1.68 -1.38
C LEU A 75 -5.57 -2.74 -0.31
N GLU A 76 -4.50 -3.51 -0.43
CA GLU A 76 -4.07 -4.44 0.61
C GLU A 76 -2.63 -4.11 1.03
N VAL A 77 -2.38 -4.14 2.33
CA VAL A 77 -1.06 -3.94 2.93
C VAL A 77 -0.72 -5.17 3.75
N SER A 78 0.38 -5.82 3.39
CA SER A 78 0.93 -6.96 4.11
C SER A 78 2.23 -6.56 4.80
N VAL A 79 2.38 -6.94 6.06
CA VAL A 79 3.58 -6.66 6.86
C VAL A 79 4.11 -7.95 7.52
N PRO A 80 5.43 -8.07 7.77
CA PRO A 80 5.98 -9.17 8.54
C PRO A 80 5.44 -9.23 9.98
N ALA A 81 5.45 -10.41 10.59
CA ALA A 81 4.95 -10.61 11.97
C ALA A 81 5.71 -9.78 13.02
N GLU A 82 6.94 -9.35 12.73
CA GLU A 82 7.77 -8.52 13.61
C GLU A 82 7.17 -7.13 13.90
N TYR A 83 6.18 -6.69 13.11
CA TYR A 83 5.44 -5.44 13.29
C TYR A 83 4.26 -5.54 14.26
N LYS A 84 3.98 -6.72 14.81
CA LYS A 84 2.93 -6.92 15.83
C LYS A 84 3.09 -5.94 17.00
N GLY A 85 2.04 -5.18 17.30
CA GLY A 85 2.04 -4.17 18.36
C GLY A 85 2.87 -2.92 18.07
N LYS A 86 3.44 -2.78 16.86
CA LYS A 86 4.27 -1.65 16.43
C LYS A 86 3.62 -0.81 15.33
N LEU A 87 2.42 -1.19 14.89
CA LEU A 87 1.66 -0.45 13.89
C LEU A 87 0.78 0.62 14.55
N CYS A 88 0.43 1.63 13.76
CA CYS A 88 -0.56 2.63 14.11
C CYS A 88 -1.28 3.13 12.85
N GLY A 89 -2.48 3.67 13.00
CA GLY A 89 -3.29 4.21 11.92
C GLY A 89 -4.59 3.42 11.73
N LEU A 90 -5.20 3.57 10.55
CA LEU A 90 -6.54 3.03 10.26
C LEU A 90 -6.62 1.49 10.30
N CYS A 91 -5.49 0.80 10.14
CA CYS A 91 -5.42 -0.67 10.19
C CYS A 91 -5.12 -1.22 11.59
N GLY A 92 -5.16 -0.39 12.63
CA GLY A 92 -4.92 -0.80 14.01
C GLY A 92 -3.45 -1.05 14.34
N ASN A 93 -3.20 -1.87 15.36
CA ASN A 93 -1.86 -2.11 15.92
C ASN A 93 -1.34 -3.54 15.68
N PHE A 94 -2.15 -4.41 15.06
CA PHE A 94 -1.81 -5.79 14.71
C PHE A 94 -1.45 -6.68 15.91
N ASN A 95 -2.01 -6.44 17.11
CA ASN A 95 -1.75 -7.23 18.32
C ASN A 95 -2.67 -8.45 18.54
N HIS A 96 -3.60 -8.70 17.61
CA HIS A 96 -4.71 -9.69 17.68
C HIS A 96 -5.80 -9.38 18.72
N LEU A 97 -5.97 -8.12 19.11
CA LEU A 97 -7.05 -7.66 19.98
C LEU A 97 -7.93 -6.66 19.22
N PRO A 98 -8.92 -7.12 18.42
CA PRO A 98 -9.75 -6.26 17.57
C PRO A 98 -10.44 -5.10 18.31
N ARG A 99 -10.66 -5.25 19.61
CA ARG A 99 -11.28 -4.25 20.48
C ARG A 99 -10.48 -2.94 20.58
N ASP A 100 -9.18 -2.95 20.30
CA ASP A 100 -8.32 -1.76 20.44
C ASP A 100 -7.82 -1.19 19.10
N ASP A 101 -8.19 -1.79 17.98
CA ASP A 101 -7.71 -1.39 16.64
C ASP A 101 -8.30 -0.04 16.17
N LEU A 102 -9.46 0.37 16.68
CA LEU A 102 -10.10 1.66 16.34
C LEU A 102 -9.87 2.74 17.40
N ARG A 103 -8.90 2.57 18.30
CA ARG A 103 -8.56 3.59 19.30
C ARG A 103 -7.90 4.78 18.62
N THR A 104 -8.40 5.98 18.93
CA THR A 104 -7.76 7.23 18.51
C THR A 104 -6.49 7.46 19.32
N ARG A 105 -5.58 8.31 18.80
CA ARG A 105 -4.53 8.87 19.65
C ARG A 105 -5.18 9.71 20.74
N ASP A 106 -4.65 9.64 21.95
CA ASP A 106 -4.92 10.61 23.01
C ASP A 106 -4.43 12.01 22.60
#